data_AF-A0A0P4VSV2-F1
#
_entry.id   AF-A0A0P4VSV2-F1
#
_cell.length_a   1.000
_cell.length_b   1.000
_cell.length_c   1.000
_cell.angle_alpha   90.00
_cell.angle_beta   90.00
_cell.angle_gamma   90.00
#
_symmetry.space_group_name_H-M   'P 1'
#
loop_
_entity.id
_entity.type
_entity.pdbx_description
1 polymer ?
#
loop_
_entity_poly.entity_id
_entity_poly.type
_entity_poly.pdbx_seq_one_letter_code
_entity_poly.pdbx_strand_id
1 'polypeptide(L)'
;MRVVRDEIIRLGSKIKVYLTFHSYSQLWMYPWGYTSALPDDWKDLDNLAQDAVSALTAVHGTKYEIGSSTNTICKSFFFFTFLSIRELYQKLRHFIFFEQDPVEVIVGFYGVVTL
;
A
#
# COMPACT_ATOMS: atom_id res chain seq x y z
N MET A 1 1.32 21.19 -3.51
CA MET A 1 2.14 20.95 -4.73
C MET A 1 1.48 21.57 -5.97
N ARG A 2 1.56 22.89 -6.14
CA ARG A 2 1.00 23.57 -7.33
C ARG A 2 2.00 23.61 -8.49
N VAL A 3 3.25 23.98 -8.19
CA VAL A 3 4.34 24.08 -9.17
C VAL A 3 4.60 22.78 -9.92
N VAL A 4 4.70 21.63 -9.22
CA VAL A 4 4.93 20.33 -9.85
C VAL A 4 3.78 19.94 -10.78
N ARG A 5 2.52 20.18 -10.36
CA ARG A 5 1.34 19.92 -11.20
C ARG A 5 1.39 20.76 -12.47
N ASP A 6 1.64 22.06 -12.32
CA ASP A 6 1.64 23.01 -13.43
C ASP A 6 2.74 22.64 -14.45
N GLU A 7 3.90 22.18 -13.98
CA GLU A 7 4.97 21.67 -14.85
C GLU A 7 4.60 20.36 -15.55
N ILE A 8 3.94 19.42 -14.87
CA ILE A 8 3.48 18.18 -15.50
C ILE A 8 2.48 18.48 -16.61
N ILE A 9 1.54 19.40 -16.36
CA ILE A 9 0.56 19.84 -17.37
C ILE A 9 1.28 20.54 -18.53
N ARG A 10 2.26 21.41 -18.25
CA ARG A 10 3.04 22.13 -19.26
C ARG A 10 3.83 21.19 -20.17
N LEU A 11 4.42 20.15 -19.61
CA LEU A 11 5.18 19.14 -20.36
C LEU A 11 4.26 18.15 -21.09
N GLY A 12 3.06 17.90 -20.55
CA GLY A 12 2.00 17.13 -21.18
C GLY A 12 2.48 15.77 -21.70
N SER A 13 2.31 15.55 -23.01
CA SER A 13 2.66 14.29 -23.69
C SER A 13 4.16 13.97 -23.76
N LYS A 14 5.03 14.91 -23.34
CA LYS A 14 6.48 14.70 -23.25
C LYS A 14 6.85 13.85 -22.03
N ILE A 15 6.03 13.86 -20.98
CA ILE A 15 6.24 12.99 -19.82
C ILE A 15 5.74 11.60 -20.18
N LYS A 16 6.64 10.60 -20.10
CA LYS A 16 6.30 9.20 -20.35
C LYS A 16 6.10 8.40 -19.07
N VAL A 17 6.74 8.83 -17.98
CA VAL A 17 6.73 8.13 -16.70
C VAL A 17 6.68 9.15 -15.57
N TYR A 18 5.86 8.88 -14.55
CA TYR A 18 5.83 9.61 -13.29
C TYR A 18 6.14 8.63 -12.15
N LEU A 19 7.26 8.86 -11.44
CA LEU A 19 7.66 8.05 -10.28
C LEU A 19 7.67 8.94 -9.04
N THR A 20 7.14 8.39 -7.95
CA THR A 20 7.21 9.01 -6.62
C THR A 20 7.77 7.98 -5.65
N PHE A 21 8.76 8.40 -4.86
CA PHE A 21 9.43 7.53 -3.91
C PHE A 21 8.88 7.78 -2.51
N HIS A 22 8.53 6.70 -1.84
CA HIS A 22 8.02 6.73 -0.47
C HIS A 22 8.74 5.67 0.36
N SER A 23 8.92 5.99 1.63
CA SER A 23 9.50 5.09 2.64
C SER A 23 8.52 5.04 3.82
N TYR A 24 8.33 3.90 4.50
CA TYR A 24 8.96 2.58 4.38
C TYR A 24 8.01 1.56 3.70
N SER A 25 8.46 0.29 3.54
CA SER A 25 7.68 -0.95 3.25
C SER A 25 8.07 -1.75 2.00
N GLN A 26 9.07 -1.34 1.20
CA GLN A 26 9.51 -2.09 0.00
C GLN A 26 8.35 -2.50 -0.92
N LEU A 27 7.50 -1.53 -1.26
CA LEU A 27 6.37 -1.75 -2.16
C LEU A 27 6.64 -1.06 -3.50
N TRP A 28 6.35 -1.75 -4.60
CA TRP A 28 6.28 -1.16 -5.93
C TRP A 28 4.81 -1.11 -6.36
N MET A 29 4.30 0.09 -6.58
CA MET A 29 2.85 0.28 -6.74
C MET A 29 2.51 1.03 -8.01
N TYR A 30 1.39 0.65 -8.60
CA TYR A 30 0.79 1.31 -9.75
C TYR A 30 -0.69 1.65 -9.46
N PRO A 31 -1.34 2.49 -10.28
CA PRO A 31 -2.72 2.92 -10.05
C PRO A 31 -3.73 1.75 -9.94
N TRP A 32 -4.91 1.96 -9.35
CA TRP A 32 -5.36 3.17 -8.67
C TRP A 32 -5.07 3.13 -7.16
N GLY A 33 -5.03 4.32 -6.54
CA GLY A 33 -4.95 4.47 -5.08
C GLY A 33 -6.27 4.83 -4.40
N TYR A 34 -7.26 5.32 -5.16
CA TYR A 34 -8.56 5.77 -4.64
C TYR A 34 -9.69 4.76 -4.83
N THR A 35 -9.45 3.69 -5.58
CA THR A 35 -10.45 2.64 -5.88
C THR A 35 -9.76 1.29 -5.97
N SER A 36 -10.49 0.23 -5.61
CA SER A 36 -10.03 -1.15 -5.77
C SER A 36 -10.11 -1.64 -7.22
N ALA A 37 -10.80 -0.91 -8.10
CA ALA A 37 -10.82 -1.20 -9.53
C ALA A 37 -9.42 -1.08 -10.13
N LEU A 38 -9.09 -1.99 -11.04
CA LEU A 38 -7.83 -1.94 -11.78
C LEU A 38 -7.99 -1.04 -13.02
N PRO A 39 -6.93 -0.32 -13.43
CA PRO A 39 -6.86 0.34 -14.72
C PRO A 39 -7.02 -0.67 -15.88
N ASP A 40 -7.46 -0.23 -17.05
CA ASP A 40 -7.56 -1.11 -18.23
C ASP A 40 -6.18 -1.67 -18.66
N ASP A 41 -5.13 -0.89 -18.46
CA ASP A 41 -3.73 -1.19 -18.79
C ASP A 41 -2.93 -1.81 -17.62
N TRP A 42 -3.61 -2.31 -16.58
CA TRP A 42 -2.95 -2.82 -15.38
C TRP A 42 -1.93 -3.94 -15.63
N LYS A 43 -2.13 -4.76 -16.67
CA LYS A 43 -1.21 -5.86 -17.03
C LYS A 43 0.12 -5.33 -17.52
N ASP A 44 0.10 -4.27 -18.31
CA ASP A 44 1.32 -3.65 -18.83
C ASP A 44 2.09 -2.97 -17.70
N LEU A 45 1.35 -2.34 -16.77
CA LEU A 45 1.92 -1.75 -15.55
C LEU A 45 2.54 -2.82 -14.63
N ASP A 46 1.89 -3.97 -14.47
CA ASP A 46 2.38 -5.07 -13.65
C ASP A 46 3.63 -5.72 -14.26
N ASN A 47 3.65 -5.96 -15.58
CA ASN A 47 4.83 -6.46 -16.28
C ASN A 47 6.02 -5.48 -16.13
N LEU A 48 5.79 -4.18 -16.36
CA LEU A 48 6.83 -3.16 -16.17
C LEU A 48 7.34 -3.11 -14.72
N ALA A 49 6.44 -3.28 -13.75
CA ALA A 49 6.80 -3.34 -12.34
C ALA A 49 7.64 -4.58 -12.01
N GLN A 50 7.31 -5.75 -12.56
CA GLN A 50 8.08 -6.98 -12.37
C GLN A 50 9.49 -6.86 -12.93
N ASP A 51 9.65 -6.27 -14.12
CA ASP A 51 10.96 -6.00 -14.73
C ASP A 51 11.79 -5.04 -13.86
N ALA A 52 11.17 -3.96 -13.39
CA ALA A 52 11.83 -2.96 -12.55
C ALA A 52 12.26 -3.55 -11.19
N VAL A 53 11.39 -4.31 -10.53
CA VAL A 53 11.71 -4.98 -9.26
C VAL A 53 12.76 -6.06 -9.45
N SER A 54 12.74 -6.80 -10.55
CA SER A 54 13.78 -7.80 -10.86
C SER A 54 15.14 -7.14 -11.02
N ALA A 55 15.21 -6.01 -11.72
CA ALA A 55 16.43 -5.22 -11.85
C ALA A 55 16.93 -4.68 -10.50
N LEU A 56 16.03 -4.15 -9.65
CA LEU A 56 16.40 -3.68 -8.31
C LEU A 56 16.89 -4.82 -7.41
N THR A 57 16.24 -5.98 -7.49
CA THR A 57 16.61 -7.17 -6.72
C THR A 57 17.98 -7.69 -7.15
N ALA A 58 18.32 -7.65 -8.44
CA ALA A 58 19.63 -8.07 -8.94
C ALA A 58 20.78 -7.21 -8.39
N VAL A 59 20.54 -5.92 -8.10
CA VAL A 59 21.57 -5.01 -7.58
C VAL A 59 21.70 -5.10 -6.06
N HIS A 60 20.57 -5.11 -5.34
CA HIS A 60 20.57 -4.94 -3.88
C HIS A 60 20.06 -6.15 -3.09
N GLY A 61 19.52 -7.17 -3.76
CA GLY A 61 18.91 -8.35 -3.13
C GLY A 61 17.59 -8.06 -2.38
N THR A 62 17.15 -6.80 -2.38
CA THR A 62 15.93 -6.37 -1.69
C THR A 62 14.69 -6.81 -2.47
N LYS A 63 13.79 -7.53 -1.81
CA LYS A 63 12.53 -7.99 -2.39
C LYS A 63 11.45 -6.92 -2.23
N TYR A 64 10.74 -6.63 -3.31
CA TYR A 64 9.60 -5.71 -3.30
C TYR A 64 8.31 -6.45 -3.60
N GLU A 65 7.23 -6.09 -2.91
CA GLU A 65 5.89 -6.55 -3.26
C GLU A 65 5.28 -5.63 -4.32
N ILE A 66 4.62 -6.21 -5.32
CA ILE A 66 4.03 -5.51 -6.46
C ILE A 66 2.51 -5.57 -6.38
N GLY A 67 1.83 -4.47 -6.72
CA GLY A 67 0.40 -4.48 -7.02
C GLY A 67 -0.22 -3.09 -7.08
N SER A 68 -1.54 -3.02 -7.26
CA SER A 68 -2.23 -1.73 -7.26
C SER A 68 -2.18 -1.07 -5.89
N SER A 69 -2.02 0.26 -5.85
CA SER A 69 -1.81 0.99 -4.59
C SER A 69 -2.88 0.69 -3.54
N THR A 70 -4.17 0.66 -3.91
CA THR A 70 -5.26 0.31 -2.98
C THR A 70 -5.15 -1.13 -2.50
N ASN A 71 -4.90 -2.09 -3.38
CA ASN A 71 -4.89 -3.50 -2.99
C ASN A 71 -3.61 -3.89 -2.24
N THR A 72 -2.47 -3.25 -2.50
CA THR A 72 -1.20 -3.56 -1.84
C THR A 72 -1.10 -2.87 -0.49
N ILE A 73 -1.39 -1.57 -0.40
CA ILE A 73 -1.30 -0.84 0.86
C ILE A 73 -2.40 -1.26 1.83
N CYS A 74 -3.68 -1.33 1.42
CA CYS A 74 -4.73 -1.71 2.37
C CYS A 74 -4.54 -3.15 2.87
N LYS A 75 -4.08 -4.08 2.04
CA LYS A 75 -3.75 -5.44 2.50
C LYS A 75 -2.59 -5.42 3.50
N SER A 76 -1.52 -4.69 3.22
CA SER A 76 -0.37 -4.59 4.11
C SER A 76 -0.77 -3.96 5.46
N PHE A 77 -1.48 -2.82 5.43
CA PHE A 77 -1.96 -2.14 6.63
C PHE A 77 -2.93 -3.00 7.45
N PHE A 78 -3.86 -3.68 6.79
CA PHE A 78 -4.79 -4.60 7.44
C PHE A 78 -4.06 -5.81 8.01
N PHE A 79 -3.08 -6.37 7.29
CA PHE A 79 -2.27 -7.51 7.75
C PHE A 79 -1.46 -7.16 9.00
N PHE A 80 -0.79 -6.00 9.05
CA PHE A 80 -0.05 -5.57 10.25
C PHE A 80 -0.98 -5.38 11.45
N THR A 81 -2.15 -4.78 11.22
CA THR A 81 -3.16 -4.59 12.29
C THR A 81 -3.69 -5.94 12.77
N PHE A 82 -4.05 -6.85 11.86
CA PHE A 82 -4.58 -8.16 12.22
C PHE A 82 -3.53 -9.07 12.88
N LEU A 83 -2.28 -9.04 12.45
CA LEU A 83 -1.20 -9.80 13.08
C LEU A 83 -0.95 -9.29 14.50
N SER A 84 -0.88 -7.98 14.69
CA SER A 84 -0.74 -7.38 16.02
C SER A 84 -1.92 -7.73 16.93
N ILE A 85 -3.15 -7.66 16.41
CA ILE A 85 -4.36 -8.02 17.18
C ILE A 85 -4.43 -9.53 17.43
N ARG A 86 -4.01 -10.38 16.49
CA ARG A 86 -3.98 -11.84 16.65
C ARG A 86 -2.97 -12.26 17.71
N GLU A 87 -1.78 -11.67 17.73
CA GLU A 87 -0.78 -11.92 18.78
C GLU A 87 -1.28 -11.45 20.15
N LEU A 88 -1.88 -10.25 20.21
CA LEU A 88 -2.49 -9.73 21.44
C LEU A 88 -3.67 -10.62 21.90
N TYR A 89 -4.50 -11.06 20.97
CA TYR A 89 -5.66 -11.92 21.21
C TYR A 89 -5.24 -13.32 21.66
N GLN A 90 -4.22 -13.94 21.04
CA GLN A 90 -3.70 -15.23 21.50
C GLN A 90 -3.06 -15.13 22.88
N LYS A 91 -2.44 -14.00 23.22
CA LYS A 91 -1.87 -13.75 24.55
C LYS A 91 -2.95 -13.52 25.62
N LEU A 92 -4.12 -13.00 25.24
CA LEU A 92 -5.27 -12.75 26.12
C LEU A 92 -6.32 -13.88 26.12
N ARG A 93 -6.22 -14.88 25.22
CA ARG A 93 -7.19 -15.98 25.05
C ARG A 93 -7.35 -16.88 26.28
N HIS A 94 -6.41 -16.84 27.23
CA HIS A 94 -6.61 -17.53 28.52
C HIS A 94 -7.65 -16.86 29.43
N PHE A 95 -8.21 -15.70 29.06
CA PHE A 95 -9.12 -14.94 29.93
C PHE A 95 -10.45 -14.49 29.32
N ILE A 96 -10.71 -14.66 28.02
CA ILE A 96 -11.92 -14.10 27.39
C ILE A 96 -12.50 -15.05 26.33
N PHE A 97 -13.73 -15.51 26.58
CA PHE A 97 -14.65 -16.10 25.60
C PHE A 97 -15.53 -14.95 25.07
N PHE A 98 -15.64 -14.78 23.75
CA PHE A 98 -16.56 -13.80 23.16
C PHE A 98 -17.29 -14.46 21.98
N GLU A 99 -18.61 -14.52 22.10
CA GLU A 99 -19.57 -14.89 21.06
C GLU A 99 -19.55 -13.82 19.97
N GLN A 100 -19.45 -14.23 18.70
CA GLN A 100 -19.45 -13.33 17.53
C GLN A 100 -20.88 -13.05 17.08
N ASP A 101 -21.39 -11.85 17.36
CA ASP A 101 -22.55 -11.30 16.62
C ASP A 101 -22.09 -10.33 15.52
N PRO A 102 -22.72 -10.34 14.33
CA PRO A 102 -22.22 -9.66 13.14
C PRO A 102 -22.94 -8.32 12.92
N VAL A 103 -22.53 -7.24 13.58
CA VAL A 103 -22.93 -5.87 13.16
C VAL A 103 -21.92 -4.82 13.61
N GLU A 104 -21.40 -4.09 12.61
CA GLU A 104 -20.49 -2.94 12.59
C GLU A 104 -20.28 -2.10 13.86
N VAL A 105 -19.01 -1.77 14.19
CA VAL A 105 -18.65 -0.41 14.66
C VAL A 105 -17.26 -0.01 14.13
N ILE A 106 -17.24 1.06 13.34
CA ILE A 106 -16.08 1.84 12.92
C ILE A 106 -15.43 2.47 14.16
N VAL A 107 -14.13 2.26 14.38
CA VAL A 107 -13.36 3.01 15.38
C VAL A 107 -12.12 3.61 14.73
N GLY A 108 -12.17 4.93 14.47
CA GLY A 108 -10.99 5.73 14.15
C GLY A 108 -10.30 6.19 15.43
N PHE A 109 -8.98 6.06 15.49
CA PHE A 109 -8.17 6.68 16.55
C PHE A 109 -7.23 7.72 15.95
N TYR A 110 -7.47 8.98 16.31
CA TYR A 110 -6.47 10.04 16.29
C TYR A 110 -5.57 9.87 17.51
N GLY A 111 -4.25 9.84 17.32
CA GLY A 111 -3.27 9.82 18.39
C GLY A 111 -2.11 10.74 18.06
N VAL A 112 -2.09 11.91 18.68
CA VAL A 112 -0.94 12.82 18.75
C VAL A 112 0.08 12.19 19.69
N VAL A 113 1.34 12.08 19.25
CA VAL A 113 2.47 11.77 20.12
C VAL A 113 3.32 13.02 20.23
N THR A 114 3.37 13.60 21.43
CA THR A 114 4.43 14.54 21.84
C THR A 114 5.30 13.78 22.85
N LEU A 115 6.61 13.97 22.75
CA LEU A 115 7.66 13.26 23.51
C LEU A 115 7.49 13.34 25.02
#